data_AF-A0A8I0FQJ7-F1
#
_entry.id   AF-A0A8I0FQJ7-F1
#
_cell.length_a   1.000
_cell.length_b   1.000
_cell.length_c   1.000
_cell.angle_alpha   90.00
_cell.angle_beta   90.00
_cell.angle_gamma   90.00
#
_symmetry.space_group_name_H-M   'P 1'
#
loop_
_entity.id
_entity.type
_entity.pdbx_description
1 polymer ?
#
loop_
_entity_poly.entity_id
_entity_poly.type
_entity_poly.pdbx_seq_one_letter_code
_entity_poly.pdbx_strand_id
1 'polypeptide(L)'
;MMGRPKKYKNESERKAAKKKYKAIWYRKNKLNVKRYRHQWYLKNKKKVKKKHQTPKYRLIQKKLRIKNKEKNSAYSKEYRSRPRSKELKKKYNIKYAPRLRKRVAKRKKTDVNFKLKLALSKRVLAAIKFAKTKKAFKTQELIGCSIKTIRKHLEKQFKEGMTWQNHGRYGWHIDHIRPLEKFDLSDPKQQLIAFNYKNCQPLWWRENLEKGIN
;
A
#
# COMPACT_ATOMS: atom_id res chain seq x y z
N MET A 1 -5.97 -4.83 54.72
CA MET A 1 -7.40 -4.87 54.33
C MET A 1 -7.85 -3.48 53.93
N MET A 2 -8.45 -3.28 52.75
CA MET A 2 -9.04 -1.97 52.40
C MET A 2 -10.48 -1.94 52.93
N GLY A 3 -10.74 -1.00 53.84
CA GLY A 3 -11.99 -0.89 54.60
C GLY A 3 -13.26 -0.69 53.77
N ARG A 4 -14.39 -0.89 54.46
CA ARG A 4 -15.78 -0.82 53.98
C ARG A 4 -16.04 0.46 53.15
N PRO A 5 -16.78 0.42 52.02
CA PRO A 5 -16.99 1.60 51.18
C PRO A 5 -17.79 2.70 51.90
N LYS A 6 -17.29 3.94 51.84
CA LYS A 6 -18.02 5.17 52.26
C LYS A 6 -19.40 5.24 51.59
N LYS A 7 -20.43 5.68 52.33
CA LYS A 7 -21.74 6.05 51.76
C LYS A 7 -21.50 7.10 50.66
N TYR A 8 -21.80 6.76 49.41
CA TYR A 8 -21.64 7.68 48.27
C TYR A 8 -22.80 8.67 48.26
N LYS A 9 -22.54 9.96 48.02
CA LYS A 9 -23.58 11.00 48.08
C LYS A 9 -24.55 10.92 46.89
N ASN A 10 -24.10 10.39 45.75
CA ASN A 10 -24.96 10.13 44.59
C ASN A 10 -24.39 9.04 43.64
N GLU A 11 -25.19 8.65 42.65
CA GLU A 11 -24.86 7.59 41.70
C GLU A 11 -23.64 7.92 40.82
N SER A 12 -23.43 9.20 40.51
CA SER A 12 -22.30 9.67 39.70
C SER A 12 -20.97 9.48 40.44
N GLU A 13 -20.92 9.87 41.72
CA GLU A 13 -19.77 9.69 42.60
C GLU A 13 -19.42 8.21 42.79
N ARG A 14 -20.45 7.36 42.99
CA ARG A 14 -20.29 5.90 43.07
C ARG A 14 -19.67 5.31 41.80
N LYS A 15 -20.17 5.72 40.63
CA LYS A 15 -19.64 5.29 39.33
C LYS A 15 -18.20 5.75 39.12
N ALA A 16 -17.88 7.00 39.47
CA ALA A 16 -16.53 7.54 39.38
C ALA A 16 -15.54 6.80 40.30
N ALA A 17 -15.92 6.54 41.54
CA ALA A 17 -15.11 5.79 42.50
C ALA A 17 -14.85 4.35 42.03
N LYS A 18 -15.87 3.64 41.53
CA LYS A 18 -15.72 2.30 40.95
C LYS A 18 -14.78 2.30 39.73
N LYS A 19 -14.88 3.31 38.87
CA LYS A 19 -14.00 3.46 37.70
C LYS A 19 -12.54 3.67 38.12
N LYS A 20 -12.29 4.54 39.11
CA LYS A 20 -10.95 4.81 39.66
C LYS A 20 -10.36 3.56 40.30
N TYR A 21 -11.12 2.87 41.14
CA TYR A 21 -10.71 1.60 41.75
C TYR A 21 -10.34 0.55 40.70
N LYS A 22 -11.19 0.36 39.68
CA LYS A 22 -10.93 -0.59 38.59
C LYS A 22 -9.68 -0.25 37.81
N ALA A 23 -9.41 1.04 37.57
CA ALA A 23 -8.19 1.49 36.91
C ALA A 23 -6.94 1.16 37.72
N ILE A 24 -6.97 1.41 39.04
CA ILE A 24 -5.86 1.08 39.95
C ILE A 24 -5.63 -0.43 40.00
N TRP A 25 -6.70 -1.21 40.17
CA TRP A 25 -6.62 -2.67 40.19
C TRP A 25 -6.04 -3.22 38.88
N TYR A 26 -6.51 -2.73 37.73
CA TYR A 26 -5.98 -3.16 36.43
C TYR A 26 -4.51 -2.79 36.24
N ARG A 27 -4.06 -1.63 36.74
CA ARG A 27 -2.66 -1.22 36.67
C ARG A 27 -1.77 -2.19 37.46
N LYS A 28 -2.19 -2.56 38.67
CA LYS A 28 -1.49 -3.54 39.53
C LYS A 28 -1.52 -4.96 38.95
N ASN A 29 -2.60 -5.35 38.28
CA ASN A 29 -2.80 -6.72 37.78
C ASN A 29 -2.61 -6.88 36.26
N LYS A 30 -1.97 -5.91 35.60
CA LYS A 30 -1.92 -5.82 34.13
C LYS A 30 -1.34 -7.07 33.47
N LEU A 31 -0.26 -7.63 34.04
CA LEU A 31 0.40 -8.82 33.49
C LEU A 31 -0.47 -10.07 33.67
N ASN A 32 -1.05 -10.27 34.86
CA ASN A 32 -1.94 -11.40 35.15
C ASN A 32 -3.17 -11.38 34.24
N VAL A 33 -3.79 -10.21 34.07
CA VAL A 33 -4.94 -10.06 33.15
C VAL A 33 -4.54 -10.34 31.70
N LYS A 34 -3.36 -9.89 31.26
CA LYS A 34 -2.85 -10.21 29.91
C LYS A 34 -2.63 -11.71 29.72
N ARG A 35 -1.96 -12.36 30.68
CA ARG A 35 -1.68 -13.80 30.66
C ARG A 35 -2.98 -14.61 30.61
N TYR A 36 -3.92 -14.30 31.49
CA TYR A 36 -5.24 -14.95 31.51
C TYR A 36 -5.99 -14.79 30.19
N ARG A 37 -6.07 -13.57 29.63
CA ARG A 37 -6.72 -13.33 28.33
C ARG A 37 -6.05 -14.08 27.19
N HIS A 38 -4.72 -14.15 27.20
CA HIS A 38 -3.97 -14.90 26.20
C HIS A 38 -4.30 -16.39 26.28
N GLN A 39 -4.27 -16.97 27.48
CA GLN A 39 -4.62 -18.37 27.71
C GLN A 39 -6.07 -18.68 27.30
N TRP A 40 -7.01 -17.82 27.66
CA TRP A 40 -8.40 -17.94 27.20
C TRP A 40 -8.51 -17.90 25.68
N TYR A 41 -7.81 -16.98 25.01
CA TYR A 41 -7.81 -16.89 23.55
C TYR A 41 -7.22 -18.14 22.90
N LEU A 42 -6.11 -18.67 23.42
CA LEU A 42 -5.51 -19.91 22.90
C LEU A 42 -6.51 -21.06 22.97
N LYS A 43 -7.15 -21.26 24.14
CA LYS A 43 -8.18 -22.28 24.34
C LYS A 43 -9.41 -22.08 23.44
N ASN A 44 -9.76 -20.84 23.11
CA ASN A 44 -10.96 -20.49 22.34
C ASN A 44 -10.68 -20.08 20.89
N LYS A 45 -9.46 -20.26 20.38
CA LYS A 45 -9.01 -19.71 19.09
C LYS A 45 -9.90 -20.12 17.92
N LYS A 46 -10.28 -21.40 17.86
CA LYS A 46 -11.17 -21.96 16.83
C LYS A 46 -12.55 -21.28 16.86
N LYS A 47 -13.17 -21.17 18.04
CA LYS A 47 -14.47 -20.51 18.25
C LYS A 47 -14.44 -19.03 17.84
N VAL A 48 -13.39 -18.31 18.24
CA VAL A 48 -13.20 -16.90 17.85
C VAL A 48 -13.06 -16.76 16.33
N LYS A 49 -12.26 -17.62 15.68
CA LYS A 49 -12.08 -17.62 14.22
C LYS A 49 -13.40 -17.88 13.48
N LYS A 50 -14.19 -18.87 13.92
CA LYS A 50 -15.52 -19.18 13.34
C LYS A 50 -16.45 -17.97 13.44
N LYS A 51 -16.52 -17.32 14.61
CA LYS A 51 -17.29 -16.08 14.81
C LYS A 51 -16.86 -14.97 13.85
N HIS A 52 -15.55 -14.77 13.66
CA HIS A 52 -15.01 -13.71 12.80
C HIS A 52 -15.31 -13.92 11.31
N GLN A 53 -15.61 -15.15 10.90
CA GLN A 53 -15.97 -15.48 9.53
C GLN A 53 -17.45 -15.23 9.21
N THR A 54 -18.31 -15.10 10.24
CA THR A 54 -19.74 -14.89 10.03
C THR A 54 -20.05 -13.59 9.27
N PRO A 55 -21.05 -13.57 8.38
CA PRO A 55 -21.46 -12.35 7.65
C PRO A 55 -21.82 -11.21 8.60
N LYS A 56 -22.56 -11.51 9.68
CA LYS A 56 -22.92 -10.54 10.73
C LYS A 56 -21.69 -9.85 11.33
N TYR A 57 -20.67 -10.62 11.73
CA TYR A 57 -19.45 -10.04 12.28
C TYR A 57 -18.71 -9.18 11.25
N ARG A 58 -18.55 -9.68 10.01
CA ARG A 58 -17.88 -8.93 8.93
C ARG A 58 -18.59 -7.61 8.62
N LEU A 59 -19.93 -7.60 8.62
CA LEU A 59 -20.72 -6.40 8.40
C LEU A 59 -20.51 -5.36 9.51
N ILE A 60 -20.55 -5.80 10.78
CA ILE A 60 -20.26 -4.94 11.93
C ILE A 60 -18.85 -4.35 11.82
N GLN A 61 -17.84 -5.17 11.50
CA GLN A 61 -16.46 -4.69 11.31
C GLN A 61 -16.35 -3.70 10.15
N LYS A 62 -17.07 -3.92 9.04
CA LYS A 62 -17.13 -2.98 7.91
C LYS A 62 -17.72 -1.64 8.34
N LYS A 63 -18.85 -1.64 9.06
CA LYS A 63 -19.49 -0.43 9.59
C LYS A 63 -18.55 0.33 10.54
N LEU A 64 -17.89 -0.38 11.46
CA LEU A 64 -16.92 0.22 12.38
C LEU A 64 -15.70 0.81 11.65
N ARG A 65 -15.21 0.14 10.61
CA ARG A 65 -14.09 0.64 9.80
C ARG A 65 -14.46 1.94 9.08
N ILE A 66 -15.68 2.04 8.56
CA ILE A 66 -16.19 3.25 7.90
C ILE A 66 -16.34 4.36 8.94
N LYS A 67 -17.06 4.10 10.04
CA LYS A 67 -17.27 5.07 11.12
C LYS A 67 -15.97 5.64 11.70
N ASN A 68 -14.96 4.78 11.87
CA ASN A 68 -13.68 5.19 12.45
C ASN A 68 -12.62 5.56 11.39
N LYS A 69 -12.97 5.65 10.10
CA LYS A 69 -12.00 5.84 9.00
C LYS A 69 -11.13 7.08 9.22
N GLU A 70 -11.77 8.22 9.50
CA GLU A 70 -11.10 9.50 9.69
C GLU A 70 -10.27 9.52 10.97
N LYS A 71 -10.87 9.10 12.09
CA LYS A 71 -10.18 8.96 13.37
C LYS A 71 -8.92 8.08 13.28
N ASN A 72 -9.03 6.92 12.63
CA ASN A 72 -7.90 6.01 12.44
C ASN A 72 -6.84 6.61 11.50
N SER A 73 -7.28 7.34 10.47
CA SER A 73 -6.38 8.04 9.54
C SER A 73 -5.59 9.13 10.28
N ALA A 74 -6.27 9.99 11.04
CA ALA A 74 -5.67 11.04 11.86
C ALA A 74 -4.67 10.47 12.88
N TYR A 75 -5.10 9.49 13.67
CA TYR A 75 -4.23 8.80 14.61
C TYR A 75 -3.00 8.19 13.93
N SER A 76 -3.17 7.57 12.75
CA SER A 76 -2.05 7.00 12.01
C SER A 76 -1.10 8.07 11.46
N LYS A 77 -1.60 9.24 11.07
CA LYS A 77 -0.75 10.38 10.64
C LYS A 77 0.07 10.90 11.82
N GLU A 78 -0.60 11.18 12.94
CA GLU A 78 0.03 11.63 14.18
C GLU A 78 1.08 10.62 14.68
N TYR A 79 0.73 9.33 14.75
CA TYR A 79 1.66 8.30 15.17
C TYR A 79 2.92 8.24 14.29
N ARG A 80 2.80 8.46 12.97
CA ARG A 80 3.92 8.49 12.03
C ARG A 80 4.75 9.77 12.12
N SER A 81 4.17 10.89 12.57
CA SER A 81 4.89 12.16 12.72
C SER A 81 5.75 12.20 13.99
N ARG A 82 5.41 11.39 15.01
CA ARG A 82 6.18 11.28 16.27
C ARG A 82 7.66 10.99 16.02
N PRO A 83 8.60 11.68 16.70
CA PRO A 83 10.04 11.46 16.54
C PRO A 83 10.47 10.00 16.69
N ARG A 84 10.00 9.32 17.75
CA ARG A 84 10.26 7.89 17.99
C ARG A 84 9.85 7.00 16.82
N SER A 85 8.70 7.26 16.20
CA SER A 85 8.23 6.49 15.04
C SER A 85 9.11 6.70 13.81
N LYS A 86 9.57 7.94 13.59
CA LYS A 86 10.51 8.27 12.51
C LYS A 86 11.85 7.55 12.72
N GLU A 87 12.37 7.56 13.95
CA GLU A 87 13.61 6.90 14.31
C GLU A 87 13.54 5.37 14.13
N LEU A 88 12.47 4.74 14.62
CA LEU A 88 12.22 3.31 14.43
C LEU A 88 12.14 2.95 12.94
N LYS A 89 11.49 3.80 12.12
CA LYS A 89 11.45 3.63 10.67
C LYS A 89 12.83 3.75 10.03
N LYS A 90 13.67 4.70 10.49
CA LYS A 90 15.06 4.85 10.02
C LYS A 90 15.88 3.60 10.33
N LYS A 91 15.86 3.14 11.60
CA LYS A 91 16.55 1.90 12.04
C LYS A 91 16.09 0.68 11.23
N TYR A 92 14.79 0.54 11.03
CA TYR A 92 14.23 -0.52 10.19
C TYR A 92 14.74 -0.43 8.73
N ASN A 93 14.70 0.75 8.12
CA ASN A 93 15.16 0.94 6.74
C ASN A 93 16.65 0.62 6.57
N ILE A 94 17.50 1.04 7.50
CA ILE A 94 18.93 0.71 7.49
C ILE A 94 19.12 -0.80 7.50
N LYS A 95 18.42 -1.51 8.38
CA LYS A 95 18.55 -2.96 8.53
C LYS A 95 17.99 -3.77 7.35
N TYR A 96 16.84 -3.37 6.80
CA TYR A 96 16.06 -4.21 5.88
C TYR A 96 16.03 -3.72 4.42
N ALA A 97 16.19 -2.41 4.16
CA ALA A 97 16.15 -1.89 2.79
C ALA A 97 17.26 -2.44 1.88
N PRO A 98 18.52 -2.64 2.34
CA PRO A 98 19.56 -3.24 1.49
C PRO A 98 19.19 -4.66 1.03
N ARG A 99 18.66 -5.49 1.95
CA ARG A 99 18.21 -6.87 1.66
C ARG A 99 17.08 -6.88 0.63
N LEU A 100 16.12 -5.97 0.79
CA LEU A 100 15.01 -5.82 -0.15
C LEU A 100 15.51 -5.35 -1.53
N ARG A 101 16.40 -4.36 -1.58
CA ARG A 101 17.01 -3.87 -2.83
C ARG A 101 17.74 -4.98 -3.56
N LYS A 102 18.56 -5.78 -2.88
CA LYS A 102 19.26 -6.93 -3.46
C LYS A 102 18.28 -7.97 -4.03
N ARG A 103 17.22 -8.31 -3.28
CA ARG A 103 16.17 -9.24 -3.74
C ARG A 103 15.44 -8.74 -4.98
N VAL A 104 15.05 -7.46 -5.00
CA VAL A 104 14.37 -6.84 -6.14
C VAL A 104 15.31 -6.78 -7.35
N ALA A 105 16.57 -6.41 -7.17
CA ALA A 105 17.57 -6.38 -8.23
C ALA A 105 17.78 -7.77 -8.85
N LYS A 106 17.93 -8.83 -8.03
CA LYS A 106 18.02 -10.21 -8.52
C LYS A 106 16.78 -10.58 -9.35
N ARG A 107 15.58 -10.34 -8.81
CA ARG A 107 14.34 -10.67 -9.52
C ARG A 107 14.18 -9.90 -10.83
N LYS A 108 14.59 -8.63 -10.90
CA LYS A 108 14.57 -7.86 -12.15
C LYS A 108 15.47 -8.43 -13.24
N LYS A 109 16.56 -9.11 -12.88
CA LYS A 109 17.47 -9.76 -13.84
C LYS A 109 16.88 -11.06 -14.38
N THR A 110 16.19 -11.83 -13.53
CA THR A 110 15.70 -13.17 -13.89
C THR A 110 14.26 -13.20 -14.39
N ASP A 111 13.43 -12.23 -14.01
CA ASP A 111 11.99 -12.19 -14.29
C ASP A 111 11.67 -10.94 -15.14
N VAL A 112 11.65 -11.13 -16.46
CA VAL A 112 11.35 -10.08 -17.45
C VAL A 112 9.97 -9.47 -17.23
N ASN A 113 8.96 -10.29 -16.88
CA ASN A 113 7.62 -9.81 -16.58
C ASN A 113 7.62 -8.89 -15.35
N PHE A 114 8.38 -9.23 -14.31
CA PHE A 114 8.53 -8.36 -13.15
C PHE A 114 9.28 -7.06 -13.49
N LYS A 115 10.34 -7.12 -14.30
CA LYS A 115 11.05 -5.94 -14.80
C LYS A 115 10.10 -5.02 -15.58
N LEU A 116 9.34 -5.58 -16.53
CA LEU A 116 8.36 -4.86 -17.36
C LEU A 116 7.25 -4.22 -16.51
N LYS A 117 6.66 -4.98 -15.58
CA LYS A 117 5.65 -4.46 -14.65
C LYS A 117 6.15 -3.24 -13.87
N LEU A 118 7.39 -3.29 -13.38
CA LEU A 118 7.98 -2.16 -12.66
C LEU A 118 8.24 -0.96 -13.58
N ALA A 119 8.69 -1.19 -14.82
CA ALA A 119 8.92 -0.13 -15.80
C ALA A 119 7.61 0.60 -16.14
N LEU A 120 6.55 -0.14 -16.50
CA LEU A 120 5.22 0.40 -16.78
C LEU A 120 4.67 1.19 -15.58
N SER A 121 4.77 0.62 -14.38
CA SER A 121 4.30 1.29 -13.16
C SER A 121 5.04 2.60 -12.89
N LYS A 122 6.33 2.65 -13.18
CA LYS A 122 7.14 3.87 -13.05
C LYS A 122 6.78 4.91 -14.11
N ARG A 123 6.59 4.50 -15.37
CA ARG A 123 6.19 5.39 -16.48
C ARG A 123 4.86 6.06 -16.19
N VAL A 124 3.84 5.27 -15.80
CA VAL A 124 2.53 5.80 -15.38
C VAL A 124 2.66 6.74 -14.19
N LEU A 125 3.42 6.37 -13.15
CA LEU A 125 3.57 7.22 -11.98
C LEU A 125 4.26 8.55 -12.32
N ALA A 126 5.28 8.53 -13.18
CA ALA A 126 5.97 9.73 -13.61
C ALA A 126 5.03 10.67 -14.36
N ALA A 127 4.28 10.14 -15.34
CA ALA A 127 3.31 10.92 -16.11
C ALA A 127 2.22 11.56 -15.24
N ILE A 128 1.62 10.78 -14.34
CA ILE A 128 0.58 11.28 -13.41
C ILE A 128 1.13 12.37 -12.48
N LYS A 129 2.37 12.22 -11.99
CA LYS A 129 3.01 13.24 -11.15
C LYS A 129 3.32 14.51 -11.93
N PHE A 130 3.82 14.37 -13.14
CA PHE A 130 4.12 15.49 -14.02
C PHE A 130 2.85 16.30 -14.34
N ALA A 131 1.75 15.61 -14.66
CA ALA A 131 0.44 16.21 -14.87
C ALA A 131 -0.26 16.69 -13.58
N LYS A 132 0.40 16.63 -12.42
CA LYS A 132 -0.12 17.07 -11.10
C LYS A 132 -1.51 16.51 -10.74
N THR A 133 -1.83 15.32 -11.25
CA THR A 133 -3.14 14.67 -11.09
C THR A 133 -3.04 13.40 -10.24
N LYS A 134 -4.16 12.70 -10.07
CA LYS A 134 -4.25 11.42 -9.37
C LYS A 134 -4.53 10.30 -10.36
N LYS A 135 -3.87 9.17 -10.11
CA LYS A 135 -4.11 7.95 -10.87
C LYS A 135 -5.50 7.41 -10.55
N ALA A 136 -6.36 7.30 -11.55
CA ALA A 136 -7.74 6.85 -11.39
C ALA A 136 -7.83 5.33 -11.11
N PHE A 137 -6.98 4.54 -11.77
CA PHE A 137 -7.00 3.07 -11.71
C PHE A 137 -5.66 2.46 -11.33
N LYS A 138 -5.61 1.15 -11.03
CA LYS A 138 -4.31 0.47 -10.88
C LYS A 138 -3.61 0.45 -12.24
N THR A 139 -2.29 0.38 -12.21
CA THR A 139 -1.48 0.39 -13.43
C THR A 139 -1.90 -0.73 -14.39
N GLN A 140 -2.16 -1.95 -13.88
CA GLN A 140 -2.59 -3.05 -14.76
C GLN A 140 -3.95 -2.79 -15.45
N GLU A 141 -4.86 -2.06 -14.80
CA GLU A 141 -6.15 -1.67 -15.38
C GLU A 141 -5.93 -0.60 -16.46
N LEU A 142 -5.06 0.39 -16.21
CA LEU A 142 -4.66 1.41 -17.20
C LEU A 142 -3.98 0.82 -18.43
N ILE A 143 -3.10 -0.17 -18.25
CA ILE A 143 -2.46 -0.87 -19.36
C ILE A 143 -3.51 -1.65 -20.18
N GLY A 144 -4.63 -2.08 -19.57
CA GLY A 144 -5.72 -2.76 -20.27
C GLY A 144 -5.44 -4.22 -20.64
N CYS A 145 -4.32 -4.81 -20.20
CA CYS A 145 -4.01 -6.21 -20.44
C CYS A 145 -3.09 -6.83 -19.37
N SER A 146 -2.85 -8.14 -19.48
CA SER A 146 -1.86 -8.82 -18.63
C SER A 146 -0.43 -8.41 -19.01
N ILE A 147 0.51 -8.55 -18.06
CA ILE A 147 1.94 -8.28 -18.32
C ILE A 147 2.49 -9.18 -19.44
N LYS A 148 2.05 -10.44 -19.52
CA LYS A 148 2.45 -11.36 -20.59
C LYS A 148 1.94 -10.89 -21.96
N THR A 149 0.74 -10.30 -22.00
CA THR A 149 0.12 -9.79 -23.23
C THR A 149 0.87 -8.59 -23.78
N ILE A 150 1.13 -7.56 -22.96
CA ILE A 150 1.90 -6.38 -23.41
C ILE A 150 3.34 -6.77 -23.76
N ARG A 151 3.94 -7.75 -23.07
CA ARG A 151 5.27 -8.26 -23.43
C ARG A 151 5.29 -8.76 -24.88
N LYS A 152 4.35 -9.63 -25.26
CA LYS A 152 4.21 -10.14 -26.63
C LYS A 152 3.90 -9.01 -27.62
N HIS A 153 3.09 -8.03 -27.23
CA HIS A 153 2.75 -6.89 -28.08
C HIS A 153 3.97 -6.01 -28.39
N LEU A 154 4.85 -5.77 -27.41
CA LEU A 154 6.09 -5.04 -27.61
C LEU A 154 7.10 -5.85 -28.42
N GLU A 155 7.23 -7.16 -28.16
CA GLU A 155 8.10 -8.07 -28.92
C GLU A 155 7.79 -8.06 -30.42
N LYS A 156 6.51 -7.98 -30.79
CA LYS A 156 6.08 -7.87 -32.20
C LYS A 156 6.49 -6.56 -32.89
N GLN A 157 6.87 -5.55 -32.11
CA GLN A 157 7.27 -4.23 -32.61
C GLN A 157 8.79 -4.01 -32.51
N PHE A 158 9.55 -5.03 -32.09
CA PHE A 158 11.01 -4.91 -31.94
C PHE A 158 11.67 -4.67 -33.30
N LYS A 159 12.51 -3.62 -33.35
CA LYS A 159 13.44 -3.39 -34.45
C LYS A 159 14.66 -4.29 -34.31
N GLU A 160 15.47 -4.36 -35.37
CA GLU A 160 16.73 -5.11 -35.37
C GLU A 160 17.58 -4.77 -34.13
N GLY A 161 18.09 -5.81 -33.46
CA GLY A 161 18.90 -5.69 -32.25
C GLY A 161 18.14 -5.44 -30.94
N MET A 162 16.82 -5.20 -30.95
CA MET A 162 16.05 -5.04 -29.71
C MET A 162 15.83 -6.37 -28.99
N THR A 163 16.20 -6.43 -27.71
CA THR A 163 16.04 -7.61 -26.87
C THR A 163 15.66 -7.23 -25.44
N TRP A 164 15.11 -8.14 -24.64
CA TRP A 164 14.77 -7.81 -23.24
C TRP A 164 16.00 -7.52 -22.37
N GLN A 165 17.17 -8.01 -22.80
CA GLN A 165 18.47 -7.80 -22.21
C GLN A 165 18.86 -6.32 -22.29
N ASN A 166 18.68 -5.68 -23.45
CA ASN A 166 19.01 -4.27 -23.65
C ASN A 166 17.86 -3.28 -23.32
N HIS A 167 16.70 -3.73 -22.83
CA HIS A 167 15.68 -2.84 -22.26
C HIS A 167 16.22 -2.07 -21.03
N GLY A 168 16.37 -0.74 -21.13
CA GLY A 168 16.85 0.10 -20.02
C GLY A 168 17.64 1.33 -20.47
N ARG A 169 18.48 1.86 -19.56
CA ARG A 169 19.12 3.18 -19.66
C ARG A 169 19.70 3.52 -21.04
N TYR A 170 20.44 2.59 -21.66
CA TYR A 170 21.15 2.81 -22.93
C TYR A 170 20.71 1.87 -24.06
N GLY A 171 19.54 1.22 -23.96
CA GLY A 171 18.98 0.43 -25.06
C GLY A 171 17.59 0.92 -25.42
N TRP A 172 16.61 0.05 -25.65
CA TRP A 172 15.26 0.52 -25.98
C TRP A 172 14.44 0.79 -24.72
N HIS A 173 13.48 1.71 -24.84
CA HIS A 173 12.58 2.21 -23.81
C HIS A 173 11.12 1.95 -24.22
N ILE A 174 10.21 1.96 -23.24
CA ILE A 174 8.76 1.90 -23.52
C ILE A 174 8.27 3.33 -23.72
N ASP A 175 7.85 3.63 -24.94
CA ASP A 175 7.29 4.90 -25.32
C ASP A 175 5.81 4.78 -25.73
N HIS A 176 5.15 5.91 -26.01
CA HIS A 176 3.77 5.97 -26.45
C HIS A 176 3.66 6.43 -27.90
N ILE A 177 2.86 5.74 -28.71
CA ILE A 177 2.60 6.06 -30.12
C ILE A 177 2.02 7.48 -30.20
N ARG A 178 0.85 7.70 -29.58
CA ARG A 178 0.32 9.03 -29.30
C ARG A 178 0.97 9.56 -28.01
N PRO A 179 1.67 10.71 -28.06
CA PRO A 179 2.33 11.27 -26.89
C PRO A 179 1.36 11.52 -25.73
N LEU A 180 1.85 11.33 -24.50
CA LEU A 180 1.05 11.49 -23.29
C LEU A 180 0.54 12.93 -23.09
N GLU A 181 1.26 13.92 -23.62
CA GLU A 181 0.88 15.34 -23.57
C GLU A 181 -0.38 15.67 -24.37
N LYS A 182 -0.76 14.80 -25.32
CA LYS A 182 -1.98 14.95 -26.10
C LYS A 182 -3.22 14.43 -25.36
N PHE A 183 -3.10 14.06 -24.09
CA PHE A 183 -4.19 13.56 -23.25
C PHE A 183 -4.34 14.42 -22.00
N ASP A 184 -5.58 14.73 -21.63
CA ASP A 184 -5.90 15.24 -20.31
C ASP A 184 -5.88 14.09 -19.30
N LEU A 185 -4.77 13.96 -18.58
CA LEU A 185 -4.62 12.92 -17.55
C LEU A 185 -5.44 13.20 -16.28
N SER A 186 -6.18 14.31 -16.19
CA SER A 186 -7.17 14.52 -15.13
C SER A 186 -8.44 13.69 -15.35
N ASP A 187 -8.78 13.39 -16.61
CA ASP A 187 -9.91 12.54 -16.98
C ASP A 187 -9.53 11.04 -16.85
N PRO A 188 -10.24 10.26 -16.00
CA PRO A 188 -10.08 8.82 -15.90
C PRO A 188 -10.17 8.07 -17.23
N LYS A 189 -11.05 8.48 -18.15
CA LYS A 189 -11.20 7.82 -19.46
C LYS A 189 -9.98 8.05 -20.33
N GLN A 190 -9.46 9.27 -20.36
CA GLN A 190 -8.23 9.56 -21.09
C GLN A 190 -7.00 8.86 -20.50
N GLN A 191 -6.91 8.65 -19.18
CA GLN A 191 -5.85 7.81 -18.61
C GLN A 191 -5.88 6.38 -19.17
N LEU A 192 -7.06 5.78 -19.35
CA LEU A 192 -7.21 4.43 -19.91
C LEU A 192 -6.71 4.34 -21.35
N ILE A 193 -6.95 5.38 -22.15
CA ILE A 193 -6.51 5.45 -23.55
C ILE A 193 -5.01 5.73 -23.61
N ALA A 194 -4.54 6.73 -22.85
CA ALA A 194 -3.16 7.20 -22.86
C ALA A 194 -2.17 6.08 -22.49
N PHE A 195 -2.50 5.29 -21.47
CA PHE A 195 -1.61 4.23 -20.97
C PHE A 195 -1.95 2.84 -21.52
N ASN A 196 -2.91 2.71 -22.43
CA ASN A 196 -3.29 1.41 -22.97
C ASN A 196 -2.08 0.74 -23.64
N TYR A 197 -1.99 -0.59 -23.53
CA TYR A 197 -0.90 -1.35 -24.16
C TYR A 197 -0.83 -1.12 -25.68
N LYS A 198 -1.96 -0.86 -26.35
CA LYS A 198 -2.03 -0.55 -27.78
C LYS A 198 -1.42 0.81 -28.12
N ASN A 199 -1.31 1.72 -27.15
CA ASN A 199 -0.60 2.98 -27.31
C ASN A 199 0.89 2.84 -26.93
N CYS A 200 1.37 1.67 -26.50
CA CYS A 200 2.78 1.48 -26.13
C CYS A 200 3.59 0.93 -27.31
N GLN A 201 4.79 1.48 -27.51
CA GLN A 201 5.76 1.02 -28.50
C GLN A 201 7.18 0.92 -27.90
N PRO A 202 8.03 0.02 -28.40
CA PRO A 202 9.47 0.06 -28.12
C PRO A 202 10.12 1.16 -28.97
N LEU A 203 10.99 1.95 -28.35
CA LEU A 203 11.74 3.01 -29.04
C LEU A 203 13.19 3.01 -28.56
N TRP A 204 14.18 3.19 -29.44
CA TRP A 204 15.55 3.30 -28.98
C TRP A 204 15.73 4.53 -28.11
N TRP A 205 16.60 4.46 -27.09
CA TRP A 205 16.78 5.56 -26.15
C TRP A 205 17.17 6.87 -26.84
N ARG A 206 17.95 6.82 -27.93
CA ARG A 206 18.36 7.99 -28.71
C ARG A 206 17.15 8.63 -29.41
N GLU A 207 16.41 7.84 -30.16
CA GLU A 207 15.16 8.26 -30.82
C GLU A 207 14.16 8.85 -29.82
N ASN A 208 14.06 8.27 -28.61
CA ASN A 208 13.18 8.77 -27.56
C ASN A 208 13.62 10.12 -26.98
N LEU A 209 14.94 10.41 -26.95
CA LEU A 209 15.45 11.71 -26.51
C LEU A 209 15.16 12.79 -27.54
N GLU A 210 15.41 12.49 -28.82
CA GLU A 210 15.12 13.39 -29.94
C GLU A 210 13.63 13.73 -30.01
N LYS A 211 12.75 12.73 -29.80
CA LYS A 211 11.30 12.93 -29.73
C LYS A 211 10.85 13.87 -28.60
N GLY A 212 11.63 14.00 -27.53
CA GLY A 212 11.30 14.90 -26.41
C GLY A 212 11.75 16.35 -26.61
N ILE A 213 12.53 16.61 -27.66
CA ILE A 213 13.06 17.94 -28.00
C ILE A 213 12.15 18.64 -29.04
N ASN A 214 11.51 17.85 -29.92
CA ASN A 214 10.57 18.31 -30.95
C ASN A 214 9.12 18.25 -30.47
#